data_AF-A0A2T2W3F8-F1
#
_entry.id   AF-A0A2T2W3F8-F1
#
_cell.length_a   1.000
_cell.length_b   1.000
_cell.length_c   1.000
_cell.angle_alpha   90.00
_cell.angle_beta   90.00
_cell.angle_gamma   90.00
#
_symmetry.space_group_name_H-M   'P 1'
#
loop_
_entity.id
_entity.type
_entity.pdbx_description
1 polymer ?
#
loop_
_entity_poly.entity_id
_entity_poly.type
_entity_poly.pdbx_seq_one_letter_code
_entity_poly.pdbx_strand_id
1 'polypeptide(L)'
;MTSPNDLTLLQWFVSGDATLEANQSLRVQPANSLRQLLGRKGKLLATAYDAATPPRIEVRRNTDYTNLLHQILLDYHYMPIGQGLDSQVLCYAHSVIPVGYRMNYTEARQLWKQWWIRSSRRGNRTLQLDLFVLTQNQWYPIRDIAINSGTLYIETLRGETVHYGDDMMVWLEKDSAEAGEETRFWAAKAPQKSSVTSAVAVESAPAETTDSKPPTPPIEVPVATPLPPCPLPGGLAASPVASTGQPSAPANSALASVVCTREGKVYVKTAAGVVVIEGDNLRAYSLAPRAAAVQIRQPR
;
A
#
# COMPACT_ATOMS: atom_id res chain seq x y z
N MET A 1 14.10 -30.88 -26.84
CA MET A 1 13.63 -29.61 -26.27
C MET A 1 12.18 -29.81 -25.86
N THR A 2 11.90 -29.85 -24.57
CA THR A 2 10.55 -30.02 -24.03
C THR A 2 9.76 -28.73 -24.25
N SER A 3 8.61 -28.81 -24.90
CA SER A 3 7.70 -27.67 -25.06
C SER A 3 7.30 -27.10 -23.69
N PRO A 4 7.27 -25.77 -23.52
CA PRO A 4 6.90 -25.15 -22.25
C PRO A 4 5.46 -25.53 -21.87
N ASN A 5 5.23 -25.73 -20.57
CA ASN A 5 3.88 -25.99 -20.05
C ASN A 5 2.99 -24.75 -20.21
N ASP A 6 1.67 -24.95 -20.24
CA ASP A 6 0.69 -23.86 -20.41
C ASP A 6 0.84 -22.81 -19.29
N LEU A 7 1.07 -23.22 -18.05
CA LEU A 7 1.30 -22.31 -16.92
C LEU A 7 2.52 -21.41 -17.15
N THR A 8 3.62 -21.99 -17.63
CA THR A 8 4.87 -21.27 -17.88
C THR A 8 4.70 -20.22 -18.99
N LEU A 9 3.97 -20.57 -20.05
CA LEU A 9 3.63 -19.63 -21.12
C LEU A 9 2.78 -18.45 -20.63
N LEU A 10 1.83 -18.72 -19.73
CA LEU A 10 0.99 -17.67 -19.15
C LEU A 10 1.78 -16.75 -18.22
N GLN A 11 2.70 -17.30 -17.43
CA GLN A 11 3.63 -16.51 -16.61
C GLN A 11 4.54 -15.64 -17.48
N TRP A 12 5.13 -16.17 -18.55
CA TRP A 12 5.94 -15.40 -19.49
C TRP A 12 5.13 -14.32 -20.22
N PHE A 13 3.88 -14.63 -20.58
CA PHE A 13 2.96 -13.64 -21.13
C PHE A 13 2.74 -12.47 -20.16
N VAL A 14 2.56 -12.72 -18.87
CA VAL A 14 2.35 -11.64 -17.88
C VAL A 14 3.66 -10.92 -17.53
N SER A 15 4.79 -11.63 -17.44
CA SER A 15 6.07 -11.07 -16.98
C SER A 15 6.64 -9.99 -17.88
N GLY A 16 6.40 -10.05 -19.19
CA GLY A 16 7.06 -9.14 -20.15
C GLY A 16 8.04 -9.85 -21.07
N ASP A 17 8.37 -11.12 -20.79
CA ASP A 17 9.41 -11.86 -21.51
C ASP A 17 8.87 -12.34 -22.86
N ALA A 18 8.92 -11.42 -23.81
CA ALA A 18 8.29 -11.52 -25.12
C ALA A 18 9.12 -12.35 -26.11
N THR A 19 9.26 -13.65 -25.87
CA THR A 19 9.70 -14.57 -26.93
C THR A 19 8.47 -15.15 -27.66
N LEU A 20 8.60 -15.33 -28.98
CA LEU A 20 7.58 -15.98 -29.83
C LEU A 20 7.49 -17.46 -29.45
N GLU A 21 6.83 -17.74 -28.33
CA GLU A 21 6.71 -19.09 -27.78
C GLU A 21 5.33 -19.67 -28.03
N ALA A 22 5.30 -20.95 -28.34
CA ALA A 22 4.08 -21.69 -28.58
C ALA A 22 4.16 -23.09 -27.98
N ASN A 23 3.04 -23.52 -27.42
CA ASN A 23 2.75 -24.90 -27.06
C ASN A 23 1.57 -25.41 -27.91
N GLN A 24 1.21 -26.69 -27.76
CA GLN A 24 0.07 -27.32 -28.42
C GLN A 24 -1.26 -26.58 -28.18
N SER A 25 -1.39 -25.88 -27.05
CA SER A 25 -2.62 -25.21 -26.62
C SER A 25 -2.59 -23.69 -26.75
N LEU A 26 -1.43 -23.07 -26.54
CA LEU A 26 -1.27 -21.63 -26.38
C LEU A 26 -0.12 -21.09 -27.23
N ARG A 27 -0.26 -19.86 -27.70
CA ARG A 27 0.79 -19.14 -28.42
C ARG A 27 0.83 -17.69 -27.97
N VAL A 28 2.01 -17.19 -27.67
CA VAL A 28 2.27 -15.77 -27.43
C VAL A 28 2.76 -15.14 -28.72
N GLN A 29 2.12 -14.05 -29.13
CA GLN A 29 2.48 -13.31 -30.33
C GLN A 29 2.72 -11.83 -29.98
N PRO A 30 3.94 -11.30 -30.15
CA PRO A 30 4.19 -9.87 -30.12
C PRO A 30 3.65 -9.22 -31.40
N ALA A 31 3.02 -8.06 -31.27
CA ALA A 31 2.50 -7.27 -32.39
C ALA A 31 2.70 -5.77 -32.12
N ASN A 32 3.70 -5.17 -32.80
CA ASN A 32 4.06 -3.74 -32.89
C ASN A 32 4.29 -2.94 -31.58
N SER A 33 3.54 -3.20 -30.52
CA SER A 33 3.66 -2.60 -29.17
C SER A 33 2.78 -3.29 -28.12
N LEU A 34 2.16 -4.40 -28.48
CA LEU A 34 1.28 -5.20 -27.62
C LEU A 34 1.63 -6.67 -27.76
N ARG A 35 1.26 -7.46 -26.77
CA ARG A 35 1.43 -8.91 -26.78
C ARG A 35 0.07 -9.56 -26.73
N GLN A 36 -0.14 -10.55 -27.59
CA GLN A 36 -1.39 -11.29 -27.67
C GLN A 36 -1.16 -12.72 -27.24
N LEU A 37 -2.07 -13.21 -26.42
CA LEU A 37 -2.16 -14.61 -26.06
C LEU A 37 -3.29 -15.24 -26.88
N LEU A 38 -2.93 -16.23 -27.70
CA LEU A 38 -3.83 -16.95 -28.59
C LEU A 38 -3.96 -18.40 -28.13
N GLY A 39 -5.17 -18.95 -28.23
CA GLY A 39 -5.41 -20.39 -28.04
C GLY A 39 -5.18 -21.22 -29.30
N ARG A 40 -5.31 -22.54 -29.19
CA ARG A 40 -5.09 -23.56 -30.24
C ARG A 40 -5.78 -23.30 -31.59
N LYS A 41 -6.91 -22.59 -31.60
CA LYS A 41 -7.68 -22.23 -32.81
C LYS A 41 -7.45 -20.79 -33.28
N GLY A 42 -6.41 -20.11 -32.80
CA GLY A 42 -6.18 -18.69 -33.03
C GLY A 42 -7.17 -17.76 -32.31
N LYS A 43 -7.97 -18.30 -31.37
CA LYS A 43 -8.88 -17.49 -30.55
C LYS A 43 -8.06 -16.61 -29.62
N LEU A 44 -8.26 -15.29 -29.69
CA LEU A 44 -7.66 -14.34 -28.77
C LEU A 44 -8.17 -14.59 -27.35
N LEU A 45 -7.25 -14.79 -26.41
CA LEU A 45 -7.52 -15.00 -25.00
C LEU A 45 -7.23 -13.75 -24.18
N ALA A 46 -6.06 -13.14 -24.40
CA ALA A 46 -5.67 -11.92 -23.71
C ALA A 46 -4.80 -11.02 -24.60
N THR A 47 -4.81 -9.72 -24.30
CA THR A 47 -3.95 -8.71 -24.94
C THR A 47 -3.29 -7.86 -23.87
N ALA A 48 -1.97 -7.83 -23.83
CA ALA A 48 -1.18 -6.96 -22.98
C ALA A 48 -0.72 -5.74 -23.76
N TYR A 49 -0.98 -4.55 -23.22
CA TYR A 49 -0.55 -3.27 -23.78
C TYR A 49 0.60 -2.74 -22.93
N ASP A 50 1.82 -3.17 -23.27
CA ASP A 50 3.01 -2.80 -22.52
C ASP A 50 3.37 -1.32 -22.70
N ALA A 51 2.98 -0.71 -23.83
CA ALA A 51 3.18 0.71 -24.09
C ALA A 51 2.22 1.64 -23.30
N ALA A 52 1.20 1.10 -22.63
CA ALA A 52 0.29 1.90 -21.81
C ALA A 52 0.94 2.29 -20.48
N THR A 53 0.65 3.49 -19.96
CA THR A 53 1.08 3.93 -18.63
C THR A 53 -0.15 4.22 -17.76
N PRO A 54 -0.49 3.37 -16.78
CA PRO A 54 0.19 2.12 -16.40
C PRO A 54 -0.02 0.98 -17.41
N PRO A 55 0.86 -0.05 -17.42
CA PRO A 55 0.67 -1.25 -18.22
C PRO A 55 -0.69 -1.88 -17.94
N ARG A 56 -1.38 -2.28 -19.01
CA ARG A 56 -2.74 -2.85 -18.91
C ARG A 56 -2.84 -4.16 -19.67
N ILE A 57 -3.65 -5.08 -19.14
CA ILE A 57 -3.92 -6.38 -19.75
C ILE A 57 -5.42 -6.57 -19.86
N GLU A 58 -5.87 -6.93 -21.04
CA GLU A 58 -7.27 -7.23 -21.35
C GLU A 58 -7.43 -8.74 -21.51
N VAL A 59 -8.30 -9.35 -20.71
CA VAL A 59 -8.56 -10.79 -20.72
C VAL A 59 -9.99 -11.04 -21.16
N ARG A 60 -10.19 -11.89 -22.17
CA ARG A 60 -11.53 -12.29 -22.60
C ARG A 60 -12.18 -13.20 -21.57
N ARG A 61 -13.42 -12.87 -21.22
CA ARG A 61 -14.35 -13.68 -20.43
C ARG A 61 -14.74 -14.93 -21.23
N ASN A 62 -15.18 -15.97 -20.51
CA ASN A 62 -15.64 -17.24 -21.10
C ASN A 62 -14.54 -17.98 -21.89
N THR A 63 -13.31 -17.96 -21.37
CA THR A 63 -12.21 -18.80 -21.85
C THR A 63 -11.78 -19.79 -20.76
N ASP A 64 -11.29 -20.95 -21.16
CA ASP A 64 -10.86 -22.02 -20.22
C ASP A 64 -9.72 -21.55 -19.30
N TYR A 65 -8.96 -20.55 -19.74
CA TYR A 65 -7.81 -20.00 -19.00
C TYR A 65 -8.15 -18.74 -18.19
N THR A 66 -9.41 -18.28 -18.17
CA THR A 66 -9.78 -17.01 -17.52
C THR A 66 -9.42 -16.99 -16.04
N ASN A 67 -9.76 -18.05 -15.30
CA ASN A 67 -9.51 -18.13 -13.85
C ASN A 67 -8.02 -18.22 -13.54
N LEU A 68 -7.28 -18.97 -14.35
CA LEU A 68 -5.85 -19.16 -14.17
C LEU A 68 -5.07 -17.88 -14.53
N LEU A 69 -5.45 -17.20 -15.62
CA LEU A 69 -4.93 -15.87 -15.94
C LEU A 69 -5.24 -14.87 -14.83
N HIS A 70 -6.45 -14.90 -14.28
CA HIS A 70 -6.82 -14.02 -13.18
C HIS A 70 -5.90 -14.20 -11.96
N GLN A 71 -5.62 -15.45 -11.56
CA GLN A 71 -4.69 -15.74 -10.47
C GLN A 71 -3.28 -15.25 -10.76
N ILE A 72 -2.73 -15.58 -11.94
CA ILE A 72 -1.38 -15.13 -12.33
C ILE A 72 -1.31 -13.60 -12.38
N LEU A 73 -2.33 -12.93 -12.90
CA LEU A 73 -2.36 -11.47 -12.94
C LEU A 73 -2.31 -10.87 -11.54
N LEU A 74 -3.03 -11.42 -10.57
CA LEU A 74 -2.96 -10.97 -9.19
C LEU A 74 -1.56 -11.18 -8.59
N ASP A 75 -0.92 -12.32 -8.86
CA ASP A 75 0.44 -12.61 -8.40
C ASP A 75 1.47 -11.60 -8.94
N TYR A 76 1.27 -11.13 -10.18
CA TYR A 76 2.07 -10.09 -10.84
C TYR A 76 1.53 -8.66 -10.62
N HIS A 77 0.67 -8.44 -9.62
CA HIS A 77 0.18 -7.12 -9.20
C HIS A 77 -0.68 -6.38 -10.25
N TYR A 78 -1.31 -7.12 -11.14
CA TYR A 78 -2.32 -6.62 -12.07
C TYR A 78 -3.71 -6.71 -11.43
N MET A 79 -4.35 -5.55 -11.26
CA MET A 79 -5.64 -5.42 -10.58
C MET A 79 -6.79 -5.26 -11.55
N PRO A 80 -7.93 -5.93 -11.34
CA PRO A 80 -9.11 -5.72 -12.16
C PRO A 80 -9.62 -4.29 -11.96
N ILE A 81 -9.61 -3.50 -13.04
CA ILE A 81 -10.11 -2.12 -13.06
C ILE A 81 -11.54 -2.02 -13.60
N GLY A 82 -12.08 -3.13 -14.10
CA GLY A 82 -13.46 -3.21 -14.58
C GLY A 82 -13.59 -3.93 -15.92
N GLN A 83 -14.67 -3.61 -16.61
CA GLN A 83 -14.96 -4.14 -17.95
C GLN A 83 -14.28 -3.26 -18.99
N GLY A 84 -13.73 -3.90 -20.02
CA GLY A 84 -13.20 -3.18 -21.18
C GLY A 84 -14.29 -2.58 -22.04
N LEU A 85 -13.87 -2.08 -23.21
CA LEU A 85 -14.80 -1.54 -24.22
C LEU A 85 -15.88 -2.59 -24.59
N ASP A 86 -15.45 -3.86 -24.63
CA ASP A 86 -16.32 -5.00 -24.79
C ASP A 86 -16.67 -5.59 -23.42
N SER A 87 -17.96 -5.80 -23.14
CA SER A 87 -18.47 -6.44 -21.91
C SER A 87 -17.94 -7.86 -21.68
N GLN A 88 -17.37 -8.46 -22.73
CA GLN A 88 -16.69 -9.76 -22.73
C GLN A 88 -15.21 -9.67 -22.38
N VAL A 89 -14.69 -8.50 -22.01
CA VAL A 89 -13.28 -8.29 -21.67
C VAL A 89 -13.18 -7.73 -20.24
N LEU A 90 -12.30 -8.33 -19.45
CA LEU A 90 -11.86 -7.81 -18.15
C LEU A 90 -10.56 -7.04 -18.35
N CYS A 91 -10.54 -5.79 -17.88
CA CYS A 91 -9.33 -4.99 -17.89
C CYS A 91 -8.62 -5.11 -16.55
N TYR A 92 -7.31 -5.30 -16.64
CA TYR A 92 -6.39 -5.28 -15.53
C TYR A 92 -5.38 -4.17 -15.72
N ALA A 93 -5.03 -3.47 -14.65
CA ALA A 93 -3.96 -2.48 -14.65
C ALA A 93 -2.92 -2.84 -13.61
N HIS A 94 -1.65 -2.68 -13.97
CA HIS A 94 -0.56 -2.82 -13.03
C HIS A 94 -0.65 -1.71 -11.96
N SER A 95 -0.52 -2.09 -10.69
CA SER A 95 -0.52 -1.15 -9.58
C SER A 95 0.60 -1.51 -8.60
N VAL A 96 1.25 -0.48 -8.06
CA VAL A 96 2.38 -0.66 -7.15
C VAL A 96 1.83 -1.00 -5.77
N ILE A 97 2.20 -2.17 -5.25
CA ILE A 97 1.85 -2.60 -3.90
C ILE A 97 2.97 -2.17 -2.95
N PRO A 98 2.66 -1.51 -1.82
CA PRO A 98 3.64 -1.24 -0.78
C PRO A 98 4.26 -2.53 -0.21
N VAL A 99 5.56 -2.51 0.08
CA VAL A 99 6.27 -3.67 0.65
C VAL A 99 5.66 -4.08 2.00
N GLY A 100 5.54 -5.39 2.24
CA GLY A 100 4.94 -5.95 3.46
C GLY A 100 3.40 -5.96 3.44
N TYR A 101 2.80 -5.80 2.27
CA TYR A 101 1.37 -5.96 2.07
C TYR A 101 1.09 -7.02 1.01
N ARG A 102 0.10 -7.85 1.28
CA ARG A 102 -0.50 -8.75 0.30
C ARG A 102 -1.76 -8.14 -0.29
N MET A 103 -1.96 -8.35 -1.59
CA MET A 103 -3.20 -8.00 -2.25
C MET A 103 -4.22 -9.12 -2.15
N ASN A 104 -5.45 -8.73 -1.84
CA ASN A 104 -6.61 -9.61 -1.82
C ASN A 104 -7.65 -9.10 -2.82
N TYR A 105 -8.21 -10.01 -3.60
CA TYR A 105 -9.38 -9.74 -4.46
C TYR A 105 -10.54 -10.63 -4.00
N THR A 106 -11.44 -10.04 -3.22
CA THR A 106 -12.54 -10.77 -2.58
C THR A 106 -13.80 -9.91 -2.50
N GLU A 107 -14.93 -10.51 -2.12
CA GLU A 107 -16.15 -9.77 -1.81
C GLU A 107 -15.93 -8.75 -0.70
N ALA A 108 -16.62 -7.61 -0.78
CA ALA A 108 -16.52 -6.52 0.19
C ALA A 108 -16.82 -6.99 1.63
N ARG A 109 -17.73 -7.96 1.80
CA ARG A 109 -17.98 -8.61 3.11
C ARG A 109 -16.74 -9.25 3.73
N GLN A 110 -15.83 -9.79 2.94
CA GLN A 110 -14.59 -10.39 3.45
C GLN A 110 -13.64 -9.31 3.97
N LEU A 111 -13.53 -8.17 3.28
CA LEU A 111 -12.79 -7.02 3.80
C LEU A 111 -13.36 -6.56 5.14
N TRP A 112 -14.69 -6.40 5.24
CA TRP A 112 -15.31 -5.98 6.49
C TRP A 112 -15.05 -6.96 7.64
N LYS A 113 -15.12 -8.27 7.39
CA LYS A 113 -14.77 -9.29 8.40
C LYS A 113 -13.33 -9.09 8.91
N GLN A 114 -12.38 -8.89 8.00
CA GLN A 114 -10.97 -8.67 8.36
C GLN A 114 -10.77 -7.35 9.12
N TRP A 115 -11.47 -6.29 8.68
CA TRP A 115 -11.48 -5.02 9.38
C TRP A 115 -12.04 -5.15 10.80
N TRP A 116 -13.17 -5.83 10.99
CA TRP A 116 -13.80 -6.06 12.29
C TRP A 116 -12.89 -6.85 13.25
N ILE A 117 -12.24 -7.91 12.77
CA ILE A 117 -11.30 -8.70 13.58
C ILE A 117 -10.12 -7.84 14.06
N ARG A 118 -9.62 -6.92 13.22
CA ARG A 118 -8.50 -6.04 13.57
C ARG A 118 -8.95 -4.85 14.43
N SER A 119 -10.14 -4.31 14.16
CA SER A 119 -10.74 -3.20 14.92
C SER A 119 -11.07 -3.60 16.36
N SER A 120 -11.55 -4.82 16.59
CA SER A 120 -11.83 -5.34 17.94
C SER A 120 -10.57 -5.50 18.82
N ARG A 121 -9.40 -5.67 18.22
CA ARG A 121 -8.10 -5.78 18.92
C ARG A 121 -7.44 -4.43 19.16
N ARG A 122 -8.10 -3.34 18.77
CA ARG A 122 -7.51 -2.03 18.67
C ARG A 122 -7.68 -1.27 19.99
N GLY A 123 -6.55 -0.82 20.55
CA GLY A 123 -6.56 0.27 21.52
C GLY A 123 -6.94 1.60 20.84
N ASN A 124 -6.78 2.71 21.57
CA ASN A 124 -7.21 4.07 21.22
C ASN A 124 -6.45 4.73 20.03
N ARG A 125 -6.14 3.98 18.95
CA ARG A 125 -5.47 4.47 17.73
C ARG A 125 -6.52 4.95 16.74
N THR A 126 -6.25 6.09 16.10
CA THR A 126 -7.19 6.71 15.15
C THR A 126 -7.05 6.20 13.72
N LEU A 127 -5.87 5.78 13.25
CA LEU A 127 -5.67 5.22 11.89
C LEU A 127 -5.17 3.79 11.80
N GLN A 128 -5.83 2.99 10.96
CA GLN A 128 -5.51 1.58 10.74
C GLN A 128 -4.65 1.50 9.49
N LEU A 129 -3.35 1.31 9.68
CA LEU A 129 -2.38 1.13 8.59
C LEU A 129 -2.25 -0.34 8.20
N ASP A 130 -3.18 -1.17 8.62
CA ASP A 130 -3.13 -2.61 8.43
C ASP A 130 -3.95 -3.04 7.22
N LEU A 131 -4.87 -2.19 6.74
CA LEU A 131 -5.77 -2.44 5.64
C LEU A 131 -5.84 -1.21 4.73
N PHE A 132 -5.72 -1.43 3.42
CA PHE A 132 -5.86 -0.37 2.42
C PHE A 132 -6.90 -0.75 1.38
N VAL A 133 -7.58 0.25 0.83
CA VAL A 133 -8.47 0.13 -0.31
C VAL A 133 -7.96 0.97 -1.46
N LEU A 134 -8.26 0.53 -2.69
CA LEU A 134 -7.90 1.26 -3.89
C LEU A 134 -8.98 2.28 -4.21
N THR A 135 -8.64 3.58 -4.18
CA THR A 135 -9.58 4.67 -4.50
C THR A 135 -8.92 5.63 -5.49
N GLN A 136 -9.50 5.75 -6.70
CA GLN A 136 -8.95 6.50 -7.83
C GLN A 136 -7.44 6.19 -8.05
N ASN A 137 -7.16 4.89 -8.25
CA ASN A 137 -5.85 4.32 -8.58
C ASN A 137 -4.73 4.57 -7.56
N GLN A 138 -5.10 4.86 -6.30
CA GLN A 138 -4.15 5.02 -5.20
C GLN A 138 -4.63 4.27 -3.97
N TRP A 139 -3.69 3.76 -3.20
CA TRP A 139 -3.95 3.04 -1.96
C TRP A 139 -4.21 4.00 -0.82
N TYR A 140 -5.35 3.87 -0.17
CA TYR A 140 -5.71 4.64 1.01
C TYR A 140 -5.96 3.73 2.21
N PRO A 141 -5.43 4.08 3.40
CA PRO A 141 -5.72 3.34 4.61
C PRO A 141 -7.19 3.53 4.98
N ILE A 142 -7.81 2.46 5.46
CA ILE A 142 -9.21 2.49 5.92
C ILE A 142 -9.27 3.20 7.28
N ARG A 143 -10.16 4.19 7.41
CA ARG A 143 -10.44 4.88 8.66
C ARG A 143 -11.52 4.18 9.45
N ASP A 144 -12.64 3.94 8.78
CA ASP A 144 -13.82 3.31 9.35
C ASP A 144 -14.56 2.52 8.26
N ILE A 145 -15.35 1.52 8.70
CA ILE A 145 -16.29 0.82 7.83
C ILE A 145 -17.63 0.72 8.55
N ALA A 146 -18.63 1.43 8.03
CA ALA A 146 -20.01 1.28 8.47
C ALA A 146 -20.78 0.31 7.56
N ILE A 147 -21.74 -0.41 8.12
CA ILE A 147 -22.65 -1.27 7.36
C ILE A 147 -24.09 -0.82 7.57
N ASN A 148 -24.82 -0.65 6.47
CA ASN A 148 -26.25 -0.44 6.48
C ASN A 148 -26.92 -1.30 5.41
N SER A 149 -27.83 -2.19 5.82
CA SER A 149 -28.65 -3.00 4.91
C SER A 149 -27.85 -3.78 3.84
N GLY A 150 -26.69 -4.32 4.23
CA GLY A 150 -25.81 -5.07 3.31
C GLY A 150 -24.94 -4.20 2.39
N THR A 151 -25.00 -2.88 2.54
CA THR A 151 -24.11 -1.91 1.90
C THR A 151 -23.01 -1.50 2.87
N LEU A 152 -21.77 -1.53 2.42
CA LEU A 152 -20.57 -1.11 3.13
C LEU A 152 -20.22 0.32 2.73
N TYR A 153 -19.96 1.13 3.74
CA TYR A 153 -19.50 2.51 3.62
C TYR A 153 -18.09 2.57 4.16
N ILE A 154 -17.11 2.70 3.27
CA ILE A 154 -15.70 2.66 3.60
C ILE A 154 -15.19 4.11 3.65
N GLU A 155 -14.87 4.59 4.84
CA GLU A 155 -14.29 5.91 5.01
C GLU A 155 -12.77 5.85 4.84
N THR A 156 -12.27 6.69 3.94
CA THR A 156 -10.83 6.88 3.71
C THR A 156 -10.45 8.35 3.93
N LEU A 157 -9.15 8.65 3.93
CA LEU A 157 -8.66 10.04 3.93
C LEU A 157 -9.17 10.88 2.76
N ARG A 158 -9.56 10.24 1.66
CA ARG A 158 -10.02 10.90 0.43
C ARG A 158 -11.53 11.09 0.38
N GLY A 159 -12.26 10.46 1.30
CA GLY A 159 -13.72 10.43 1.31
C GLY A 159 -14.28 9.03 1.53
N GLU A 160 -15.59 8.91 1.42
CA GLU A 160 -16.34 7.68 1.60
C GLU A 160 -16.57 6.99 0.25
N THR A 161 -16.38 5.67 0.19
CA THR A 161 -16.77 4.83 -0.94
C THR A 161 -17.85 3.83 -0.53
N VAL A 162 -18.79 3.59 -1.43
CA VAL A 162 -19.97 2.74 -1.18
C VAL A 162 -19.85 1.46 -2.01
N HIS A 163 -19.98 0.31 -1.34
CA HIS A 163 -19.87 -1.00 -1.97
C HIS A 163 -20.97 -1.92 -1.44
N TYR A 164 -21.58 -2.73 -2.29
CA TYR A 164 -22.45 -3.81 -1.83
C TYR A 164 -21.62 -4.95 -1.25
N GLY A 165 -22.21 -5.72 -0.34
CA GLY A 165 -21.50 -6.81 0.32
C GLY A 165 -20.95 -7.89 -0.62
N ASP A 166 -21.62 -8.09 -1.75
CA ASP A 166 -21.26 -9.07 -2.77
C ASP A 166 -20.37 -8.46 -3.89
N ASP A 167 -20.05 -7.17 -3.80
CA ASP A 167 -19.15 -6.52 -4.77
C ASP A 167 -17.73 -7.06 -4.58
N MET A 168 -17.12 -7.49 -5.69
CA MET A 168 -15.72 -7.85 -5.71
C MET A 168 -14.86 -6.60 -5.65
N MET A 169 -13.93 -6.57 -4.69
CA MET A 169 -13.03 -5.44 -4.51
C MET A 169 -11.60 -5.89 -4.24
N VAL A 170 -10.66 -5.01 -4.59
CA VAL A 170 -9.25 -5.19 -4.28
C VAL A 170 -8.91 -4.40 -3.03
N TRP A 171 -8.27 -5.05 -2.08
CA TRP A 171 -7.76 -4.43 -0.86
C TRP A 171 -6.41 -5.03 -0.49
N LEU A 172 -5.62 -4.26 0.27
CA LEU A 172 -4.34 -4.74 0.77
C LEU A 172 -4.45 -5.08 2.25
N GLU A 173 -3.74 -6.13 2.62
CA GLU A 173 -3.55 -6.54 3.99
C GLU A 173 -2.09 -6.48 4.34
N LYS A 174 -1.76 -5.89 5.49
CA LYS A 174 -0.41 -5.99 6.02
C LYS A 174 -0.09 -7.44 6.37
N ASP A 175 1.00 -7.96 5.81
CA ASP A 175 1.54 -9.26 6.17
C ASP A 175 2.01 -9.21 7.61
N SER A 176 1.46 -10.10 8.45
CA SER A 176 1.84 -10.19 9.86
C SER A 176 3.17 -10.91 10.07
N ALA A 177 3.84 -11.33 8.99
CA ALA A 177 5.13 -11.99 9.03
C ALA A 177 6.25 -10.93 9.04
N GLU A 178 7.01 -10.93 10.14
CA GLU A 178 8.24 -10.15 10.37
C GLU A 178 8.09 -8.70 10.84
N ALA A 179 7.55 -8.54 12.06
CA ALA A 179 7.96 -7.47 12.97
C ALA A 179 9.37 -7.75 13.57
N GLY A 180 10.30 -8.26 12.76
CA GLY A 180 11.65 -8.69 13.15
C GLY A 180 12.78 -7.98 12.41
N GLU A 181 12.54 -7.41 11.24
CA GLU A 181 13.57 -6.68 10.49
C GLU A 181 13.21 -5.18 10.43
N GLU A 182 13.77 -4.47 11.41
CA GLU A 182 14.25 -3.10 11.34
C GLU A 182 13.63 -2.25 10.22
N THR A 183 12.66 -1.43 10.60
CA THR A 183 12.07 -0.37 9.78
C THR A 183 13.13 0.62 9.31
N ARG A 184 13.90 0.29 8.25
CA ARG A 184 14.78 1.23 7.56
C ARG A 184 13.98 1.98 6.51
N PHE A 185 13.16 2.92 6.97
CA PHE A 185 12.65 3.96 6.08
C PHE A 185 13.84 4.80 5.60
N TRP A 186 14.16 4.69 4.31
CA TRP A 186 15.02 5.60 3.54
C TRP A 186 16.40 5.89 4.14
N ALA A 187 17.29 4.90 4.16
CA ALA A 187 18.72 5.18 4.11
C ALA A 187 19.15 5.15 2.63
N ALA A 188 19.52 6.31 2.06
CA ALA A 188 20.23 6.34 0.79
C ALA A 188 21.48 5.48 0.93
N LYS A 189 21.59 4.41 0.13
CA LYS A 189 22.71 3.48 0.17
C LYS A 189 23.97 4.22 -0.29
N ALA A 190 24.81 4.63 0.67
CA ALA A 190 26.16 5.08 0.37
C ALA A 190 26.95 3.91 -0.26
N PRO A 191 27.83 4.16 -1.25
CA PRO A 191 28.56 3.11 -1.93
C PRO A 191 29.60 2.50 -0.99
N GLN A 192 29.35 1.27 -0.51
CA GLN A 192 30.34 0.48 0.22
C GLN A 192 31.34 -0.14 -0.77
N LYS A 193 32.62 0.23 -0.59
CA LYS A 193 33.77 -0.45 -1.19
C LYS A 193 33.84 -1.87 -0.65
N SER A 194 33.93 -2.82 -1.57
CA SER A 194 34.15 -4.24 -1.34
C SER A 194 35.54 -4.50 -0.77
N SER A 195 35.60 -5.25 0.33
CA SER A 195 36.79 -6.01 0.71
C SER A 195 36.40 -7.44 1.06
N VAL A 196 36.83 -8.31 0.16
CA VAL A 196 36.92 -9.77 0.23
C VAL A 196 37.68 -10.21 1.48
N THR A 197 37.31 -11.34 2.11
CA THR A 197 38.21 -12.48 2.40
C THR A 197 37.39 -13.70 2.89
N SER A 198 37.75 -14.85 2.32
CA SER A 198 37.19 -16.19 2.47
C SER A 198 37.61 -16.92 3.77
N ALA A 199 36.81 -17.94 4.14
CA ALA A 199 37.22 -19.37 4.20
C ALA A 199 37.01 -20.16 5.53
N VAL A 200 36.55 -21.41 5.32
CA VAL A 200 36.77 -22.70 6.05
C VAL A 200 35.90 -23.09 7.27
N ALA A 201 34.87 -23.89 6.98
CA ALA A 201 34.54 -25.29 7.37
C ALA A 201 34.98 -26.00 8.70
N VAL A 202 34.13 -27.01 9.04
CA VAL A 202 34.24 -28.24 9.91
C VAL A 202 34.12 -28.00 11.44
N GLU A 203 33.49 -28.79 12.33
CA GLU A 203 33.16 -30.23 12.42
C GLU A 203 32.11 -30.52 13.54
N SER A 204 31.71 -31.79 13.69
CA SER A 204 30.46 -32.37 14.19
C SER A 204 30.40 -32.84 15.67
N ALA A 205 29.17 -32.89 16.22
CA ALA A 205 28.57 -33.94 17.11
C ALA A 205 29.07 -34.14 18.59
N PRO A 206 28.38 -34.93 19.46
CA PRO A 206 26.93 -35.01 19.78
C PRO A 206 26.59 -35.05 21.30
N ALA A 207 25.27 -35.05 21.57
CA ALA A 207 24.43 -35.35 22.74
C ALA A 207 25.00 -35.95 24.05
N GLU A 208 24.48 -35.49 25.21
CA GLU A 208 23.75 -36.34 26.17
C GLU A 208 22.96 -35.53 27.24
N THR A 209 21.99 -36.24 27.82
CA THR A 209 20.90 -35.94 28.77
C THR A 209 21.28 -35.34 30.13
N THR A 210 20.34 -34.69 30.84
CA THR A 210 19.70 -35.17 32.11
C THR A 210 18.86 -34.07 32.80
N ASP A 211 17.57 -34.37 32.97
CA ASP A 211 16.66 -34.14 34.10
C ASP A 211 17.01 -33.14 35.24
N SER A 212 16.08 -32.23 35.59
CA SER A 212 15.50 -32.07 36.95
C SER A 212 14.72 -30.76 37.17
N LYS A 213 13.62 -30.88 37.92
CA LYS A 213 12.55 -29.92 38.25
C LYS A 213 12.85 -29.13 39.57
N PRO A 214 11.92 -28.33 40.14
CA PRO A 214 12.05 -26.92 40.52
C PRO A 214 12.32 -26.69 42.03
N PRO A 215 12.36 -25.45 42.57
CA PRO A 215 11.13 -24.82 43.12
C PRO A 215 11.08 -23.26 43.13
N THR A 216 9.86 -22.71 43.13
CA THR A 216 9.46 -21.36 43.62
C THR A 216 9.57 -21.27 45.16
N PRO A 217 9.56 -20.12 45.88
CA PRO A 217 8.61 -18.96 45.77
C PRO A 217 9.27 -17.59 46.17
N PRO A 218 8.57 -16.58 46.75
CA PRO A 218 7.57 -15.65 46.19
C PRO A 218 7.88 -14.14 46.47
N ILE A 219 6.92 -13.26 46.12
CA ILE A 219 6.69 -11.87 46.62
C ILE A 219 7.55 -10.77 45.97
N GLU A 220 6.95 -9.78 45.28
CA GLU A 220 6.47 -8.51 45.87
C GLU A 220 5.88 -7.58 44.79
N VAL A 221 4.76 -6.93 45.10
CA VAL A 221 4.03 -5.98 44.24
C VAL A 221 4.39 -4.57 44.69
N PRO A 222 4.81 -3.65 43.80
CA PRO A 222 4.76 -2.22 44.09
C PRO A 222 3.53 -1.58 43.43
N VAL A 223 2.65 -1.10 44.29
CA VAL A 223 1.63 -0.09 44.01
C VAL A 223 2.32 1.19 43.53
N ALA A 224 1.92 1.71 42.37
CA ALA A 224 2.32 3.03 41.90
C ALA A 224 1.09 3.96 41.80
N THR A 225 1.23 5.06 42.51
CA THR A 225 0.31 6.17 42.79
C THR A 225 -0.16 6.90 41.53
N PRO A 226 -1.42 7.41 41.48
CA PRO A 226 -1.93 8.17 40.34
C PRO A 226 -1.31 9.59 40.25
N LEU A 227 -1.00 10.00 39.02
CA LEU A 227 -0.53 11.34 38.66
C LEU A 227 -1.68 12.37 38.67
N PRO A 228 -1.40 13.66 38.97
CA PRO A 228 -2.40 14.71 39.06
C PRO A 228 -2.89 15.20 37.68
N PRO A 229 -4.14 15.71 37.58
CA PRO A 229 -4.72 16.21 36.34
C PRO A 229 -4.15 17.58 35.92
N CYS A 230 -3.81 17.71 34.64
CA CYS A 230 -3.47 19.00 34.02
C CYS A 230 -4.75 19.86 33.83
N PRO A 231 -4.69 21.18 34.07
CA PRO A 231 -5.83 22.08 33.89
C PRO A 231 -6.04 22.46 32.41
N LEU A 232 -7.33 22.51 32.03
CA LEU A 232 -7.85 23.15 30.82
C LEU A 232 -7.71 24.68 30.94
N PRO A 233 -7.44 25.41 29.85
CA PRO A 233 -7.79 26.83 29.76
C PRO A 233 -8.97 27.04 28.79
N GLY A 234 -10.05 27.57 29.32
CA GLY A 234 -11.11 28.24 28.56
C GLY A 234 -11.01 29.77 28.71
N GLY A 235 -11.56 30.48 27.73
CA GLY A 235 -12.19 31.79 27.93
C GLY A 235 -11.36 33.06 27.74
N LEU A 236 -11.44 33.63 26.53
CA LEU A 236 -11.66 35.06 26.17
C LEU A 236 -11.23 36.18 27.15
N ALA A 237 -10.37 37.11 26.68
CA ALA A 237 -10.59 38.58 26.74
C ALA A 237 -9.46 39.38 26.06
N ALA A 238 -9.73 40.66 25.80
CA ALA A 238 -9.15 41.57 24.80
C ALA A 238 -7.75 42.20 25.05
N SER A 239 -7.11 42.53 23.92
CA SER A 239 -6.11 43.55 23.49
C SER A 239 -5.74 44.78 24.39
N PRO A 240 -4.84 45.71 23.96
CA PRO A 240 -3.49 45.61 23.32
C PRO A 240 -2.46 46.63 23.90
N VAL A 241 -1.13 46.44 23.73
CA VAL A 241 -0.12 47.54 23.61
C VAL A 241 1.10 47.07 22.78
N ALA A 242 1.63 47.98 21.95
CA ALA A 242 2.66 47.82 20.92
C ALA A 242 4.11 47.67 21.42
N SER A 243 4.97 46.98 20.63
CA SER A 243 6.17 47.57 19.96
C SER A 243 7.07 46.52 19.27
N THR A 244 7.24 46.70 17.95
CA THR A 244 8.48 46.67 17.14
C THR A 244 9.37 45.41 17.05
N GLY A 245 9.29 44.72 15.88
CA GLY A 245 10.43 44.56 14.97
C GLY A 245 11.10 43.18 14.81
N GLN A 246 10.61 42.33 13.89
CA GLN A 246 11.43 41.40 13.08
C GLN A 246 10.65 40.84 11.89
N PRO A 247 11.20 40.72 10.67
CA PRO A 247 10.44 40.25 9.51
C PRO A 247 10.45 38.72 9.44
N SER A 248 9.36 38.07 9.86
CA SER A 248 9.09 36.68 9.50
C SER A 248 8.13 36.64 8.31
N ALA A 249 8.53 35.88 7.28
CA ALA A 249 7.73 35.55 6.12
C ALA A 249 6.35 34.99 6.55
N PRO A 250 5.29 35.13 5.72
CA PRO A 250 3.96 34.65 6.08
C PRO A 250 3.97 33.13 6.19
N ALA A 251 4.10 32.63 7.42
CA ALA A 251 3.84 31.23 7.73
C ALA A 251 2.35 30.99 7.49
N ASN A 252 2.05 30.14 6.51
CA ASN A 252 0.70 29.65 6.27
C ASN A 252 0.19 29.02 7.58
N SER A 253 -0.70 29.72 8.29
CA SER A 253 -1.16 29.34 9.63
C SER A 253 -1.90 27.99 9.65
N ALA A 254 -2.34 27.50 8.49
CA ALA A 254 -2.94 26.17 8.32
C ALA A 254 -1.92 25.01 8.38
N LEU A 255 -0.63 25.26 8.09
CA LEU A 255 0.44 24.25 8.15
C LEU A 255 1.15 24.21 9.52
N ALA A 256 1.00 25.27 10.33
CA ALA A 256 1.57 25.34 11.68
C ALA A 256 0.98 24.26 12.62
N SER A 257 -0.21 23.73 12.32
CA SER A 257 -0.81 22.62 13.07
C SER A 257 -0.25 21.24 12.71
N VAL A 258 0.46 21.14 11.57
CA VAL A 258 0.93 19.88 10.98
C VAL A 258 2.46 19.78 11.00
N VAL A 259 3.19 20.89 10.94
CA VAL A 259 4.66 20.89 10.92
C VAL A 259 5.20 21.88 11.94
N CYS A 260 6.05 21.43 12.87
CA CYS A 260 6.78 22.31 13.79
C CYS A 260 8.28 22.00 13.81
N THR A 261 9.09 23.02 14.05
CA THR A 261 10.55 22.90 14.15
C THR A 261 10.98 23.10 15.60
N ARG A 262 11.72 22.15 16.18
CA ARG A 262 12.27 22.26 17.53
C ARG A 262 13.68 21.67 17.58
N GLU A 263 14.62 22.38 18.18
CA GLU A 263 16.01 21.91 18.39
C GLU A 263 16.71 21.43 17.10
N GLY A 264 16.46 22.11 15.96
CA GLY A 264 17.04 21.73 14.67
C GLY A 264 16.38 20.53 13.98
N LYS A 265 15.31 19.98 14.57
CA LYS A 265 14.53 18.87 14.02
C LYS A 265 13.18 19.35 13.49
N VAL A 266 12.70 18.74 12.41
CA VAL A 266 11.36 19.00 11.85
C VAL A 266 10.42 17.90 12.29
N TYR A 267 9.36 18.27 12.99
CA TYR A 267 8.30 17.39 13.45
C TYR A 267 7.09 17.55 12.54
N VAL A 268 6.72 16.48 11.85
CA VAL A 268 5.50 16.44 11.05
C VAL A 268 4.48 15.60 11.79
N LYS A 269 3.42 16.25 12.28
CA LYS A 269 2.28 15.57 12.87
C LYS A 269 1.46 14.97 11.73
N THR A 270 1.69 13.69 11.46
CA THR A 270 0.87 12.93 10.55
C THR A 270 -0.29 12.29 11.31
N ALA A 271 -1.27 11.83 10.56
CA ALA A 271 -2.40 11.12 11.11
C ALA A 271 -1.95 9.74 11.71
N ALA A 272 -0.79 9.21 11.31
CA ALA A 272 -0.18 8.00 11.87
C ALA A 272 0.65 8.25 13.15
N GLY A 273 0.95 9.50 13.50
CA GLY A 273 1.84 9.87 14.60
C GLY A 273 2.78 11.03 14.22
N VAL A 274 3.70 11.36 15.12
CA VAL A 274 4.70 12.41 14.87
C VAL A 274 5.91 11.79 14.18
N VAL A 275 6.21 12.27 12.96
CA VAL A 275 7.42 11.92 12.22
C VAL A 275 8.48 12.98 12.53
N VAL A 276 9.64 12.55 12.99
CA VAL A 276 10.80 13.42 13.21
C VAL A 276 11.73 13.28 12.01
N ILE A 277 12.00 14.39 11.36
CA ILE A 277 12.94 14.48 10.24
C ILE A 277 14.19 15.17 10.76
N GLU A 278 15.30 14.44 10.74
CA GLU A 278 16.63 14.92 11.13
C GLU A 278 17.52 15.00 9.89
N GLY A 279 18.30 16.08 9.77
CA GLY A 279 19.26 16.24 8.68
C GLY A 279 19.85 17.64 8.62
N ASP A 280 21.10 17.72 8.16
CA ASP A 280 21.88 18.97 8.19
C ASP A 280 21.53 19.94 7.05
N ASN A 281 20.69 19.54 6.09
CA ASN A 281 20.37 20.30 4.87
C ASN A 281 18.92 20.12 4.40
N LEU A 282 17.94 20.19 5.32
CA LEU A 282 16.54 20.07 4.96
C LEU A 282 16.09 21.28 4.11
N ARG A 283 15.64 21.01 2.87
CA ARG A 283 15.04 22.02 1.98
C ARG A 283 13.54 21.79 1.89
N ALA A 284 12.75 22.78 2.29
CA ALA A 284 11.30 22.77 2.08
C ALA A 284 10.98 23.42 0.73
N TYR A 285 10.27 22.70 -0.13
CA TYR A 285 9.72 23.26 -1.36
C TYR A 285 8.23 23.52 -1.15
N SER A 286 7.82 24.79 -1.11
CA SER A 286 6.40 25.13 -1.17
C SER A 286 5.95 25.11 -2.63
N LEU A 287 4.95 24.29 -2.94
CA LEU A 287 4.25 24.42 -4.21
C LEU A 287 3.47 25.72 -4.17
N ALA A 288 3.85 26.68 -5.01
CA ALA A 288 3.14 27.96 -5.11
C ALA A 288 1.65 27.71 -5.44
N PRO A 289 0.71 28.46 -4.84
CA PRO A 289 -0.71 28.31 -5.14
C PRO A 289 -0.93 28.57 -6.63
N ARG A 290 -1.46 27.57 -7.34
CA ARG A 290 -1.87 27.71 -8.73
C ARG A 290 -3.08 28.66 -8.76
N ALA A 291 -2.83 29.95 -9.00
CA ALA A 291 -3.88 30.93 -9.20
C ALA A 291 -4.77 30.49 -10.36
N ALA A 292 -6.03 30.20 -10.07
CA ALA A 292 -7.04 29.87 -11.07
C ALA A 292 -7.35 31.13 -11.89
N ALA A 293 -6.84 31.20 -13.12
CA ALA A 293 -7.24 32.22 -14.08
C ALA A 293 -8.65 31.89 -14.60
N VAL A 294 -9.67 32.48 -14.00
CA VAL A 294 -11.03 32.51 -14.53
C VAL A 294 -11.11 33.66 -15.54
N GLN A 295 -10.98 33.34 -16.83
CA GLN A 295 -11.37 34.27 -17.90
C GLN A 295 -12.88 34.18 -18.12
N ILE A 296 -13.59 35.21 -17.68
CA ILE A 296 -14.99 35.46 -18.02
C ILE A 296 -15.02 35.95 -19.48
N ARG A 297 -15.50 35.12 -20.41
CA ARG A 297 -15.89 35.56 -21.76
C ARG A 297 -17.27 36.21 -21.67
N GLN A 298 -17.37 37.49 -22.00
CA GLN A 298 -18.65 38.14 -22.30
C GLN A 298 -19.10 37.79 -23.73
N PRO A 299 -20.40 37.56 -23.96
CA PRO A 299 -20.95 37.38 -25.30
C PRO A 299 -21.12 38.72 -26.02
N ARG A 300 -20.89 38.71 -27.34
CA ARG A 300 -21.32 39.75 -28.28
C ARG A 300 -22.68 39.37 -28.85
#